data_AF-A0A4R9GF47-F1
#
_entry.id   AF-A0A4R9GF47-F1
#
_cell.length_a   1.000
_cell.length_b   1.000
_cell.length_c   1.000
_cell.angle_alpha   90.00
_cell.angle_beta   90.00
_cell.angle_gamma   90.00
#
_symmetry.space_group_name_H-M   'P 1'
#
loop_
_entity.id
_entity.type
_entity.pdbx_description
1 polymer ?
#
loop_
_entity_poly.entity_id
_entity_poly.type
_entity_poly.pdbx_seq_one_letter_code
_entity_poly.pdbx_strand_id
1 'polypeptide(L)'
;MIKRFPILFFLMALSISCVSLKPPFYFTKKQLDQSNIWDIKIKRIGFLGPVNGNWWGDRYFGAEITVTNKSDKFRTFGIVEYVKEGHNIHNLVKDNPYLQNAYNNNPNSFHMEPDGTYFPGIDFLLEPSVDARLPINTYQGKLVFPVKKMDNKILISALLVGGNYGIPMGGPHTRSQNGTGFIAPGDSKTITAIFSIPDGFKPYKIMYRGIFETSLEEKLVE
;
A
#
# COMPACT_ATOMS: atom_id res chain seq x y z
N MET A 1 12.27 -7.00 -66.39
CA MET A 1 11.13 -6.75 -65.47
C MET A 1 11.54 -7.12 -64.05
N ILE A 2 11.96 -6.14 -63.24
CA ILE A 2 12.36 -6.37 -61.85
C ILE A 2 11.10 -6.19 -61.00
N LYS A 3 10.57 -7.29 -60.46
CA LYS A 3 9.45 -7.27 -59.52
C LYS A 3 9.91 -6.62 -58.21
N ARG A 4 9.64 -5.33 -58.03
CA ARG A 4 9.79 -4.62 -56.76
C ARG A 4 8.71 -5.10 -55.81
N PHE A 5 8.99 -6.19 -55.08
CA PHE A 5 8.14 -6.65 -53.97
C PHE A 5 8.32 -5.71 -52.76
N PRO A 6 7.27 -5.53 -51.93
CA PRO A 6 7.05 -4.30 -51.19
C PRO A 6 7.76 -4.33 -49.83
N ILE A 7 8.98 -3.80 -49.80
CA ILE A 7 9.73 -3.52 -48.54
C ILE A 7 8.90 -2.63 -47.59
N LEU A 8 7.99 -1.81 -48.14
CA LEU A 8 7.13 -0.91 -47.38
C LEU A 8 6.06 -1.65 -46.54
N PHE A 9 5.62 -2.84 -46.96
CA PHE A 9 4.61 -3.62 -46.22
C PHE A 9 5.22 -4.33 -44.99
N PHE A 10 6.51 -4.65 -45.04
CA PHE A 10 7.24 -5.30 -43.94
C PHE A 10 7.57 -4.33 -42.79
N LEU A 11 7.78 -3.04 -43.11
CA LEU A 11 8.00 -1.99 -42.11
C LEU A 11 6.72 -1.56 -41.37
N MET A 12 5.54 -1.63 -42.02
CA MET A 12 4.25 -1.39 -41.35
C MET A 12 3.81 -2.56 -40.44
N ALA A 13 4.28 -3.78 -40.71
CA ALA A 13 4.00 -4.94 -39.84
C ALA A 13 4.75 -4.90 -38.51
N LEU A 14 5.85 -4.12 -38.39
CA LEU A 14 6.58 -3.92 -37.14
C LEU A 14 5.97 -2.85 -36.22
N SER A 15 4.99 -2.07 -36.71
CA SER A 15 4.27 -1.06 -35.92
C SER A 15 2.97 -1.57 -35.26
N ILE A 16 2.68 -2.86 -35.40
CA ILE A 16 1.51 -3.57 -34.85
C ILE A 16 2.10 -4.70 -33.99
N SER A 17 2.15 -4.71 -32.67
CA SER A 17 1.28 -4.14 -31.66
C SER A 17 2.10 -4.01 -30.37
N CYS A 18 2.40 -2.80 -29.92
CA CYS A 18 2.60 -2.62 -28.49
C CYS A 18 1.20 -2.64 -27.88
N VAL A 19 0.65 -3.85 -27.69
CA VAL A 19 -0.54 -4.02 -26.87
C VAL A 19 -0.13 -3.46 -25.53
N SER A 20 -0.67 -2.29 -25.18
CA SER A 20 -0.50 -1.70 -23.86
C SER A 20 -1.11 -2.70 -22.89
N LEU A 21 -0.28 -3.62 -22.40
CA LEU A 21 -0.68 -4.65 -21.47
C LEU A 21 -1.16 -3.89 -20.24
N LYS A 22 -2.46 -3.98 -19.96
CA LYS A 22 -3.02 -3.33 -18.78
C LYS A 22 -2.16 -3.74 -17.59
N PRO A 23 -1.71 -2.78 -16.77
CA PRO A 23 -0.82 -3.11 -15.67
C PRO A 23 -1.55 -4.08 -14.71
N PRO A 24 -0.82 -5.03 -14.11
CA PRO A 24 -1.43 -6.12 -13.37
C PRO A 24 -2.11 -5.63 -12.09
N PHE A 25 -3.19 -6.33 -11.72
CA PHE A 25 -3.83 -6.21 -10.41
C PHE A 25 -3.48 -7.42 -9.56
N TYR A 26 -3.38 -7.19 -8.25
CA TYR A 26 -3.10 -8.24 -7.28
C TYR A 26 -4.23 -8.31 -6.26
N PHE A 27 -4.59 -9.55 -5.92
CA PHE A 27 -5.65 -9.87 -4.98
C PHE A 27 -5.12 -10.73 -3.84
N THR A 28 -5.86 -10.74 -2.74
CA THR A 28 -5.60 -11.63 -1.61
C THR A 28 -5.88 -13.08 -2.02
N LYS A 29 -4.84 -13.91 -2.01
CA LYS A 29 -4.95 -15.36 -2.19
C LYS A 29 -5.30 -16.09 -0.91
N LYS A 30 -4.60 -15.74 0.17
CA LYS A 30 -4.76 -16.33 1.50
C LYS A 30 -4.44 -15.28 2.55
N GLN A 31 -5.35 -15.10 3.49
CA GLN A 31 -5.19 -14.20 4.63
C GLN A 31 -5.14 -15.00 5.93
N LEU A 32 -4.26 -14.58 6.84
CA LEU A 32 -4.18 -15.01 8.22
C LEU A 32 -4.46 -13.79 9.11
N ASP A 33 -5.55 -13.84 9.86
CA ASP A 33 -5.90 -12.80 10.82
C ASP A 33 -5.26 -13.12 12.18
N GLN A 34 -4.65 -12.12 12.79
CA GLN A 34 -3.93 -12.21 14.07
C GLN A 34 -4.54 -11.29 15.15
N SER A 35 -5.34 -10.30 14.75
CA SER A 35 -6.03 -9.40 15.68
C SER A 35 -7.45 -9.87 16.02
N ASN A 36 -7.81 -9.74 17.29
CA ASN A 36 -9.21 -9.82 17.76
C ASN A 36 -9.94 -8.47 17.70
N ILE A 37 -9.22 -7.36 17.51
CA ILE A 37 -9.75 -5.99 17.48
C ILE A 37 -10.02 -5.55 16.04
N TRP A 38 -9.24 -6.02 15.08
CA TRP A 38 -9.30 -5.55 13.70
C TRP A 38 -9.64 -6.67 12.73
N ASP A 39 -10.57 -6.40 11.82
CA ASP A 39 -10.71 -7.15 10.55
C ASP A 39 -10.06 -6.33 9.45
N ILE A 40 -9.05 -6.86 8.78
CA ILE A 40 -8.41 -6.17 7.66
C ILE A 40 -8.73 -6.93 6.38
N LYS A 41 -9.13 -6.25 5.32
CA LYS A 41 -9.35 -6.85 4.00
C LYS A 41 -8.66 -6.03 2.94
N ILE A 42 -7.76 -6.66 2.18
CA ILE A 42 -7.17 -6.03 0.99
C ILE A 42 -8.06 -6.34 -0.21
N LYS A 43 -8.74 -5.31 -0.71
CA LYS A 43 -9.68 -5.43 -1.85
C LYS A 43 -8.95 -5.59 -3.17
N ARG A 44 -7.97 -4.71 -3.40
CA ARG A 44 -7.16 -4.68 -4.62
C ARG A 44 -5.84 -3.99 -4.36
N ILE A 45 -4.84 -4.43 -5.09
CA ILE A 45 -3.58 -3.71 -5.25
C ILE A 45 -3.36 -3.51 -6.75
N GLY A 46 -3.12 -2.28 -7.18
CA GLY A 46 -3.00 -1.96 -8.59
C GLY A 46 -1.97 -0.87 -8.86
N PHE A 47 -1.42 -0.89 -10.06
CA PHE A 47 -0.53 0.16 -10.53
C PHE A 47 -1.28 1.50 -10.64
N LEU A 48 -0.66 2.57 -10.14
CA LEU A 48 -1.20 3.92 -10.19
C LEU A 48 -0.48 4.82 -11.20
N GLY A 49 0.78 4.52 -11.51
CA GLY A 49 1.60 5.35 -12.38
C GLY A 49 3.10 5.23 -12.07
N PRO A 50 3.96 5.79 -12.93
CA PRO A 50 5.38 5.85 -12.71
C PRO A 50 5.75 6.80 -11.57
N VAL A 51 6.94 6.60 -11.00
CA VAL A 51 7.55 7.47 -10.00
C VAL A 51 8.46 8.48 -10.70
N ASN A 52 8.18 9.76 -10.53
CA ASN A 52 9.06 10.83 -11.03
C ASN A 52 10.11 11.17 -9.97
N GLY A 53 11.20 10.39 -9.91
CA GLY A 53 12.33 10.68 -9.00
C GLY A 53 13.30 9.51 -8.83
N ASN A 54 14.59 9.82 -8.72
CA ASN A 54 15.65 8.82 -8.93
C ASN A 54 15.89 7.83 -7.78
N TRP A 55 15.29 8.02 -6.60
CA TRP A 55 15.56 7.15 -5.42
C TRP A 55 14.33 6.48 -4.81
N TRP A 56 13.13 6.82 -5.25
CA TRP A 56 11.88 6.29 -4.71
C TRP A 56 11.46 4.97 -5.38
N GLY A 57 12.26 4.37 -6.26
CA GLY A 57 11.81 3.27 -7.12
C GLY A 57 11.14 3.80 -8.39
N ASP A 58 10.40 2.95 -9.08
CA ASP A 58 10.01 3.18 -10.48
C ASP A 58 8.49 3.27 -10.67
N ARG A 59 7.72 2.57 -9.83
CA ARG A 59 6.27 2.41 -9.99
C ARG A 59 5.52 2.60 -8.68
N TYR A 60 4.41 3.34 -8.73
CA TYR A 60 3.46 3.40 -7.63
C TYR A 60 2.40 2.30 -7.73
N PHE A 61 2.14 1.65 -6.61
CA PHE A 61 1.02 0.74 -6.41
C PHE A 61 0.14 1.23 -5.28
N GLY A 62 -1.18 1.24 -5.49
CA GLY A 62 -2.18 1.55 -4.48
C GLY A 62 -2.79 0.28 -3.94
N ALA A 63 -2.79 0.11 -2.62
CA ALA A 63 -3.50 -0.94 -1.92
C ALA A 63 -4.75 -0.36 -1.25
N GLU A 64 -5.93 -0.87 -1.62
CA GLU A 64 -7.18 -0.55 -0.94
C GLU A 64 -7.41 -1.51 0.21
N ILE A 65 -7.37 -0.96 1.42
CA ILE A 65 -7.41 -1.71 2.67
C ILE A 65 -8.67 -1.30 3.42
N THR A 66 -9.62 -2.22 3.56
CA THR A 66 -10.78 -2.04 4.42
C THR A 66 -10.44 -2.52 5.83
N VAL A 67 -10.62 -1.63 6.80
CA VAL A 67 -10.39 -1.84 8.23
C VAL A 67 -11.74 -1.85 8.93
N THR A 68 -12.05 -2.91 9.66
CA THR A 68 -13.27 -3.01 10.48
C THR A 68 -12.90 -3.10 11.94
N ASN A 69 -13.54 -2.29 12.77
CA ASN A 69 -13.37 -2.31 14.21
C ASN A 69 -14.28 -3.37 14.85
N LYS A 70 -13.69 -4.45 15.35
CA LYS A 70 -14.39 -5.54 16.06
C LYS A 70 -14.50 -5.31 17.57
N SER A 71 -13.95 -4.21 18.10
CA SER A 71 -14.05 -3.90 19.53
C SER A 71 -15.36 -3.19 19.89
N ASP A 72 -15.58 -3.02 21.19
CA ASP A 72 -16.67 -2.26 21.80
C ASP A 72 -16.38 -0.75 21.92
N LYS A 73 -15.20 -0.29 21.50
CA LYS A 73 -14.77 1.11 21.61
C LYS A 73 -14.56 1.74 20.25
N PHE A 74 -14.70 3.06 20.16
CA PHE A 74 -14.20 3.84 19.04
C PHE A 74 -12.67 3.74 19.00
N ARG A 75 -12.12 3.34 17.86
CA ARG A 75 -10.67 3.12 17.70
C ARG A 75 -10.15 3.77 16.43
N THR A 76 -8.87 4.08 16.42
CA THR A 76 -8.15 4.54 15.23
C THR A 76 -7.23 3.43 14.74
N PHE A 77 -7.09 3.30 13.42
CA PHE A 77 -6.12 2.41 12.79
C PHE A 77 -5.17 3.24 11.94
N GLY A 78 -3.87 3.02 12.12
CA GLY A 78 -2.80 3.70 11.40
C GLY A 78 -1.79 2.73 10.81
N ILE A 79 -1.43 2.94 9.55
CA ILE A 79 -0.37 2.21 8.85
C ILE A 79 1.02 2.76 9.18
N VAL A 80 1.09 4.07 9.37
CA VAL A 80 2.23 4.78 9.93
C VAL A 80 1.83 5.31 11.29
N GLU A 81 2.83 5.57 12.13
CA GLU A 81 2.66 6.29 13.38
C GLU A 81 2.17 7.71 13.05
N TYR A 82 0.86 7.86 12.91
CA TYR A 82 0.22 9.15 12.68
C TYR A 82 -0.34 9.74 13.98
N VAL A 83 0.01 9.19 15.14
CA VAL A 83 -0.54 9.66 16.41
C VAL A 83 0.55 9.84 17.45
N LYS A 84 1.38 10.86 17.23
CA LYS A 84 1.75 11.75 18.33
C LYS A 84 0.67 12.80 18.61
N GLU A 85 -0.47 12.77 17.91
CA GLU A 85 -1.60 13.66 18.14
C GLU A 85 -2.67 13.10 19.10
N GLY A 86 -2.25 12.32 20.11
CA GLY A 86 -3.08 12.06 21.29
C GLY A 86 -3.48 13.32 22.06
N HIS A 87 -3.05 14.50 21.61
CA HIS A 87 -3.24 15.77 22.30
C HIS A 87 -4.51 16.55 21.91
N ASN A 88 -5.31 16.10 20.92
CA ASN A 88 -6.56 16.81 20.64
C ASN A 88 -7.66 15.95 20.00
N ILE A 89 -8.21 14.99 20.74
CA ILE A 89 -9.44 14.27 20.32
C ILE A 89 -10.56 15.24 19.93
N HIS A 90 -10.66 16.40 20.59
CA HIS A 90 -11.63 17.42 20.23
C HIS A 90 -11.46 17.89 18.78
N ASN A 91 -10.23 18.06 18.29
CA ASN A 91 -9.98 18.33 16.87
C ASN A 91 -10.30 17.15 15.95
N LEU A 92 -10.17 15.91 16.41
CA LEU A 92 -10.46 14.72 15.61
C LEU A 92 -11.96 14.44 15.48
N VAL A 93 -12.77 14.90 16.44
CA VAL A 93 -14.22 14.68 16.44
C VAL A 93 -15.03 15.91 16.05
N LYS A 94 -14.48 17.14 16.12
CA LYS A 94 -15.23 18.40 15.89
C LYS A 94 -15.96 18.46 14.54
N ASP A 95 -15.38 17.86 13.50
CA ASP A 95 -15.91 17.92 12.14
C ASP A 95 -16.90 16.78 11.86
N ASN A 96 -17.17 15.93 12.85
CA ASN A 96 -18.10 14.81 12.76
C ASN A 96 -19.11 14.86 13.93
N PRO A 97 -20.34 15.35 13.69
CA PRO A 97 -21.35 15.50 14.73
C PRO A 97 -21.67 14.20 15.49
N TYR A 98 -21.62 13.05 14.81
CA TYR A 98 -21.84 11.75 15.44
C TYR A 98 -20.72 11.41 16.44
N LEU A 99 -19.45 11.55 16.02
CA LEU A 99 -18.30 11.31 16.89
C LEU A 99 -18.24 12.33 18.03
N GLN A 100 -18.55 13.60 17.76
CA GLN A 100 -18.58 14.66 18.77
C GLN A 100 -19.64 14.37 19.84
N ASN A 101 -20.86 14.00 19.43
CA ASN A 101 -21.93 13.63 20.36
C ASN A 101 -21.57 12.38 21.17
N ALA A 102 -21.02 11.34 20.52
CA ALA A 102 -20.58 10.13 21.20
C ALA A 102 -19.49 10.43 22.25
N TYR A 103 -18.51 11.26 21.90
CA TYR A 103 -17.44 11.66 22.81
C TYR A 103 -17.97 12.49 23.99
N ASN A 104 -18.82 13.48 23.73
CA ASN A 104 -19.41 14.30 24.80
C ASN A 104 -20.28 13.48 25.76
N ASN A 105 -20.97 12.45 25.26
CA ASN A 105 -21.81 11.59 26.08
C ASN A 105 -21.01 10.58 26.90
N ASN A 106 -19.97 9.97 26.32
CA ASN A 106 -19.13 9.00 27.01
C ASN A 106 -17.70 8.95 26.45
N PRO A 107 -16.77 9.76 26.99
CA PRO A 107 -15.37 9.78 26.56
C PRO A 107 -14.67 8.41 26.69
N ASN A 108 -15.06 7.59 27.67
CA ASN A 108 -14.44 6.28 27.92
C ASN A 108 -14.76 5.23 26.85
N SER A 109 -15.72 5.53 25.96
CA SER A 109 -16.01 4.72 24.77
C SER A 109 -14.94 4.85 23.69
N PHE A 110 -13.98 5.77 23.82
CA PHE A 110 -12.89 5.98 22.87
C PHE A 110 -11.58 5.38 23.39
N HIS A 111 -10.86 4.69 22.52
CA HIS A 111 -9.48 4.28 22.75
C HIS A 111 -8.56 5.33 22.13
N MET A 112 -7.80 6.03 22.99
CA MET A 112 -7.03 7.21 22.59
C MET A 112 -5.68 6.89 21.97
N GLU A 113 -5.14 5.70 22.26
CA GLU A 113 -3.90 5.24 21.66
C GLU A 113 -4.21 4.59 20.30
N PRO A 114 -3.42 4.87 19.25
CA PRO A 114 -3.57 4.12 18.01
C PRO A 114 -3.19 2.65 18.26
N ASP A 115 -4.00 1.72 17.76
CA ASP A 115 -3.58 0.33 17.72
C ASP A 115 -2.54 0.16 16.60
N GLY A 116 -1.32 -0.22 16.97
CA GLY A 116 -0.20 -0.36 16.03
C GLY A 116 1.02 0.47 16.42
N THR A 117 1.83 -0.05 17.34
CA THR A 117 3.01 0.63 17.90
C THR A 117 4.30 0.38 17.12
N TYR A 118 4.22 -0.18 15.91
CA TYR A 118 5.39 -0.57 15.12
C TYR A 118 5.48 0.32 13.89
N PHE A 119 6.65 0.90 13.66
CA PHE A 119 6.90 1.78 12.52
C PHE A 119 7.97 1.18 11.59
N PRO A 120 7.69 1.01 10.28
CA PRO A 120 6.36 1.05 9.66
C PRO A 120 5.49 -0.12 10.14
N GLY A 121 4.18 0.09 10.28
CA GLY A 121 3.26 -0.92 10.80
C GLY A 121 2.92 -1.99 9.76
N ILE A 122 2.92 -1.59 8.49
CA ILE A 122 2.70 -2.47 7.34
C ILE A 122 3.99 -2.72 6.57
N ASP A 123 4.20 -3.97 6.18
CA ASP A 123 5.21 -4.40 5.23
C ASP A 123 4.53 -4.85 3.95
N PHE A 124 4.93 -4.27 2.81
CA PHE A 124 4.55 -4.77 1.50
C PHE A 124 5.78 -5.42 0.85
N LEU A 125 5.82 -6.75 0.88
CA LEU A 125 6.94 -7.55 0.43
C LEU A 125 6.83 -7.88 -1.05
N LEU A 126 7.97 -7.77 -1.72
CA LEU A 126 8.13 -7.95 -3.15
C LEU A 126 9.10 -9.10 -3.43
N GLU A 127 8.75 -9.92 -4.40
CA GLU A 127 9.62 -10.97 -4.92
C GLU A 127 10.41 -10.43 -6.14
N PRO A 128 11.74 -10.61 -6.20
CA PRO A 128 12.52 -10.29 -7.39
C PRO A 128 12.16 -11.25 -8.53
N SER A 129 12.03 -10.71 -9.73
CA SER A 129 12.08 -11.51 -10.97
C SER A 129 13.49 -12.08 -11.16
N VAL A 130 13.61 -13.10 -12.02
CA VAL A 130 14.85 -13.87 -12.23
C VAL A 130 16.08 -12.97 -12.51
N ASP A 131 15.89 -11.89 -13.28
CA ASP A 131 16.97 -10.98 -13.68
C ASP A 131 17.02 -9.67 -12.88
N ALA A 132 16.21 -9.55 -11.83
CA ALA A 132 16.12 -8.32 -11.05
C ALA A 132 17.35 -8.14 -10.15
N ARG A 133 18.01 -6.98 -10.28
CA ARG A 133 19.07 -6.58 -9.35
C ARG A 133 18.44 -6.03 -8.07
N LEU A 134 19.00 -6.40 -6.92
CA LEU A 134 18.56 -5.83 -5.65
C LEU A 134 18.86 -4.32 -5.62
N PRO A 135 17.88 -3.46 -5.25
CA PRO A 135 18.10 -2.03 -5.14
C PRO A 135 19.10 -1.73 -4.01
N ILE A 136 20.05 -0.84 -4.30
CA ILE A 136 21.12 -0.43 -3.37
C ILE A 136 20.93 1.00 -2.84
N ASN A 137 19.89 1.71 -3.30
CA ASN A 137 19.64 3.09 -2.90
C ASN A 137 19.47 3.18 -1.38
N THR A 138 20.13 4.18 -0.79
CA THR A 138 20.05 4.44 0.65
C THR A 138 19.53 5.84 0.94
N TYR A 139 18.81 5.99 2.05
CA TYR A 139 18.47 7.28 2.65
C TYR A 139 18.96 7.28 4.10
N GLN A 140 19.75 8.29 4.47
CA GLN A 140 20.41 8.38 5.79
C GLN A 140 21.19 7.09 6.16
N GLY A 141 21.89 6.50 5.19
CA GLY A 141 22.70 5.30 5.40
C GLY A 141 21.92 3.97 5.54
N LYS A 142 20.58 3.99 5.41
CA LYS A 142 19.74 2.79 5.41
C LYS A 142 19.17 2.52 4.02
N LEU A 143 19.03 1.25 3.63
CA LEU A 143 18.39 0.88 2.37
C LEU A 143 16.97 1.44 2.30
N VAL A 144 16.62 2.07 1.17
CA VAL A 144 15.26 2.54 0.88
C VAL A 144 14.31 1.35 0.72
N PHE A 145 14.80 0.25 0.17
CA PHE A 145 14.10 -1.01 0.02
C PHE A 145 14.82 -2.12 0.81
N PRO A 146 14.55 -2.26 2.12
CA PRO A 146 15.22 -3.24 2.95
C PRO A 146 15.01 -4.67 2.44
N VAL A 147 16.08 -5.45 2.41
CA VAL A 147 16.05 -6.88 2.08
C VAL A 147 15.54 -7.67 3.29
N LYS A 148 14.59 -8.58 3.06
CA LYS A 148 14.06 -9.52 4.07
C LYS A 148 14.23 -10.95 3.59
N LYS A 149 14.60 -11.84 4.51
CA LYS A 149 14.60 -13.29 4.27
C LYS A 149 13.37 -13.88 4.95
N MET A 150 12.45 -14.43 4.15
CA MET A 150 11.20 -15.03 4.64
C MET A 150 10.80 -16.16 3.69
N ASP A 151 10.21 -17.24 4.22
CA ASP A 151 9.76 -18.40 3.42
C ASP A 151 10.86 -19.00 2.52
N ASN A 152 12.13 -19.00 2.98
CA ASN A 152 13.32 -19.37 2.19
C ASN A 152 13.51 -18.56 0.89
N LYS A 153 12.92 -17.36 0.81
CA LYS A 153 13.04 -16.41 -0.29
C LYS A 153 13.75 -15.14 0.15
N ILE A 154 14.43 -14.52 -0.82
CA ILE A 154 14.90 -13.13 -0.69
C ILE A 154 13.77 -12.24 -1.19
N LEU A 155 13.24 -11.42 -0.28
CA LEU A 155 12.22 -10.42 -0.57
C LEU A 155 12.79 -9.04 -0.30
N ILE A 156 12.15 -8.01 -0.82
CA ILE A 156 12.40 -6.62 -0.41
C ILE A 156 11.10 -5.99 0.09
N SER A 157 11.19 -5.04 1.00
CA SER A 157 10.05 -4.22 1.37
C SER A 157 9.89 -3.06 0.39
N ALA A 158 8.68 -2.89 -0.13
CA ALA A 158 8.27 -1.69 -0.83
C ALA A 158 8.30 -0.48 0.11
N LEU A 159 8.36 0.69 -0.50
CA LEU A 159 8.46 1.96 0.19
C LEU A 159 7.06 2.57 0.37
N LEU A 160 6.58 2.69 1.60
CA LEU A 160 5.30 3.35 1.87
C LEU A 160 5.41 4.87 1.65
N VAL A 161 4.55 5.42 0.81
CA VAL A 161 4.46 6.86 0.54
C VAL A 161 3.70 7.55 1.67
N GLY A 162 4.22 8.71 2.13
CA GLY A 162 3.69 9.36 3.33
C GLY A 162 4.03 8.60 4.62
N GLY A 163 5.09 7.77 4.58
CA GLY A 163 5.68 7.09 5.73
C GLY A 163 7.14 7.51 5.97
N ASN A 164 8.03 6.54 6.17
CA ASN A 164 9.44 6.67 6.63
C ASN A 164 10.30 7.75 5.96
N TYR A 165 10.00 8.18 4.74
CA TYR A 165 10.91 8.97 3.92
C TYR A 165 10.27 10.23 3.32
N GLY A 166 9.04 10.57 3.74
CA GLY A 166 8.28 11.71 3.25
C GLY A 166 7.40 11.38 2.03
N ILE A 167 7.14 12.39 1.20
CA ILE A 167 6.37 12.27 -0.04
C ILE A 167 7.24 12.88 -1.16
N PRO A 168 7.49 12.19 -2.28
CA PRO A 168 8.22 12.77 -3.41
C PRO A 168 7.45 13.94 -4.01
N MET A 169 8.10 14.88 -4.71
CA MET A 169 7.41 16.01 -5.33
C MET A 169 6.67 15.57 -6.61
N GLY A 170 5.34 15.77 -6.66
CA GLY A 170 4.49 15.49 -7.83
C GLY A 170 4.17 14.01 -8.11
N GLY A 171 2.91 13.68 -8.42
CA GLY A 171 2.45 12.32 -8.71
C GLY A 171 1.14 11.91 -8.01
N PRO A 172 0.64 10.68 -8.21
CA PRO A 172 -0.65 10.20 -7.65
C PRO A 172 -0.65 10.04 -6.12
N HIS A 173 0.49 10.26 -5.47
CA HIS A 173 0.69 10.12 -4.02
C HIS A 173 -0.15 11.05 -3.15
N THR A 174 -0.70 12.13 -3.71
CA THR A 174 -1.55 13.09 -2.98
C THR A 174 -2.85 12.46 -2.45
N ARG A 175 -3.15 11.23 -2.88
CA ARG A 175 -4.31 10.44 -2.45
C ARG A 175 -3.99 9.41 -1.35
N SER A 176 -2.74 9.29 -0.90
CA SER A 176 -2.41 8.29 0.13
C SER A 176 -3.09 8.64 1.44
N GLN A 177 -3.85 7.69 1.98
CA GLN A 177 -4.47 7.79 3.29
C GLN A 177 -3.88 6.68 4.15
N ASN A 178 -3.05 7.05 5.12
CA ASN A 178 -2.33 6.08 5.94
C ASN A 178 -2.97 5.88 7.33
N GLY A 179 -4.19 6.39 7.53
CA GLY A 179 -4.96 6.21 8.76
C GLY A 179 -6.46 6.48 8.55
N THR A 180 -7.28 6.01 9.49
CA THR A 180 -8.75 5.96 9.34
C THR A 180 -9.50 7.09 10.06
N GLY A 181 -8.84 7.79 11.00
CA GLY A 181 -9.53 8.47 12.10
C GLY A 181 -10.32 7.47 12.95
N PHE A 182 -11.24 7.95 13.80
CA PHE A 182 -12.06 7.05 14.62
C PHE A 182 -13.04 6.22 13.77
N ILE A 183 -13.14 4.94 14.09
CA ILE A 183 -14.09 3.97 13.57
C ILE A 183 -14.96 3.51 14.73
N ALA A 184 -16.29 3.56 14.59
CA ALA A 184 -17.22 3.10 15.60
C ALA A 184 -17.15 1.57 15.79
N PRO A 185 -17.64 1.04 16.92
CA PRO A 185 -17.81 -0.40 17.11
C PRO A 185 -18.61 -1.04 15.97
N GLY A 186 -18.06 -2.06 15.32
CA GLY A 186 -18.69 -2.77 14.20
C GLY A 186 -18.58 -2.09 12.83
N ASP A 187 -18.14 -0.83 12.78
CA ASP A 187 -18.02 -0.08 11.52
C ASP A 187 -16.73 -0.41 10.76
N SER A 188 -16.74 -0.08 9.47
CA SER A 188 -15.58 -0.21 8.58
C SER A 188 -15.21 1.11 7.90
N LYS A 189 -13.92 1.31 7.65
CA LYS A 189 -13.40 2.36 6.76
C LYS A 189 -12.43 1.77 5.74
N THR A 190 -12.33 2.38 4.57
CA THR A 190 -11.33 2.00 3.57
C THR A 190 -10.27 3.08 3.48
N ILE A 191 -9.01 2.67 3.51
CA ILE A 191 -7.86 3.53 3.28
C ILE A 191 -7.12 3.08 2.03
N THR A 192 -6.48 4.04 1.36
CA THR A 192 -5.64 3.75 0.19
C THR A 192 -4.19 4.00 0.56
N ALA A 193 -3.44 2.93 0.79
CA ALA A 193 -2.02 2.99 1.05
C ALA A 193 -1.26 2.95 -0.28
N ILE A 194 -0.41 3.94 -0.52
CA ILE A 194 0.40 3.99 -1.75
C ILE A 194 1.82 3.56 -1.44
N PHE A 195 2.31 2.61 -2.22
CA PHE A 195 3.66 2.09 -2.13
C PHE A 195 4.43 2.38 -3.40
N SER A 196 5.72 2.60 -3.24
CA SER A 196 6.67 2.70 -4.33
C SER A 196 7.46 1.40 -4.45
N ILE A 197 7.62 0.94 -5.68
CA ILE A 197 8.16 -0.38 -6.02
C ILE A 197 9.25 -0.21 -7.10
N PRO A 198 10.43 -0.83 -6.94
CA PRO A 198 11.44 -0.84 -7.99
C PRO A 198 11.06 -1.77 -9.14
N ASP A 199 11.60 -1.51 -10.32
CA ASP A 199 11.43 -2.35 -11.50
C ASP A 199 12.08 -3.72 -11.35
N GLY A 200 11.49 -4.72 -12.00
CA GLY A 200 11.88 -6.11 -11.85
C GLY A 200 11.35 -6.80 -10.59
N PHE A 201 10.54 -6.13 -9.78
CA PHE A 201 9.91 -6.72 -8.60
C PHE A 201 8.39 -6.84 -8.75
N LYS A 202 7.84 -7.92 -8.19
CA LYS A 202 6.39 -8.19 -8.17
C LYS A 202 5.86 -8.26 -6.73
N PRO A 203 4.67 -7.70 -6.47
CA PRO A 203 3.91 -7.92 -5.23
C PRO A 203 3.82 -9.39 -4.83
N TYR A 204 4.17 -9.70 -3.58
CA TYR A 204 4.15 -11.07 -3.06
C TYR A 204 3.30 -11.21 -1.80
N LYS A 205 3.49 -10.32 -0.82
CA LYS A 205 2.82 -10.43 0.48
C LYS A 205 2.61 -9.04 1.08
N ILE A 206 1.48 -8.80 1.72
CA ILE A 206 1.28 -7.65 2.60
C ILE A 206 1.04 -8.17 4.02
N MET A 207 1.66 -7.54 5.00
CA MET A 207 1.43 -7.89 6.39
C MET A 207 1.48 -6.68 7.30
N TYR A 208 0.73 -6.74 8.39
CA TYR A 208 0.84 -5.82 9.50
C TYR A 208 1.08 -6.65 10.76
N ARG A 209 2.24 -6.47 11.38
CA ARG A 209 2.71 -7.32 12.48
C ARG A 209 1.67 -7.37 13.61
N GLY A 210 1.22 -8.58 13.97
CA GLY A 210 0.26 -8.80 15.03
C GLY A 210 -1.19 -8.48 14.66
N ILE A 211 -1.45 -8.10 13.40
CA ILE A 211 -2.80 -7.80 12.92
C ILE A 211 -3.21 -8.76 11.80
N PHE A 212 -2.45 -8.84 10.71
CA PHE A 212 -2.76 -9.75 9.61
C PHE A 212 -1.55 -10.04 8.73
N GLU A 213 -1.63 -11.12 7.97
CA GLU A 213 -0.73 -11.44 6.87
C GLU A 213 -1.53 -11.93 5.67
N THR A 214 -1.19 -11.47 4.47
CA THR A 214 -1.84 -11.94 3.23
C THR A 214 -0.86 -12.18 2.10
N SER A 215 -0.94 -13.36 1.49
CA SER A 215 -0.26 -13.68 0.25
C SER A 215 -1.05 -13.14 -0.93
N LEU A 216 -0.34 -12.62 -1.93
CA LEU A 216 -0.93 -12.01 -3.11
C LEU A 216 -0.80 -12.92 -4.32
N GLU A 217 -1.77 -12.82 -5.22
CA GLU A 217 -1.71 -13.42 -6.53
C GLU A 217 -2.01 -12.38 -7.61
N GLU A 218 -1.26 -12.48 -8.70
CA GLU A 218 -1.46 -11.66 -9.89
C GLU A 218 -2.68 -12.16 -10.66
N LYS A 219 -3.57 -11.24 -11.03
CA LYS A 219 -4.67 -11.52 -11.94
C LYS A 219 -4.51 -10.68 -13.19
N LEU A 220 -4.30 -11.34 -14.32
CA LEU A 220 -4.29 -10.69 -15.62
C LEU A 220 -5.72 -10.23 -15.94
N VAL A 221 -5.86 -8.97 -16.37
CA VAL A 221 -7.12 -8.45 -16.88
C VAL A 221 -7.20 -8.85 -18.34
N GLU A 222 -8.05 -9.85 -18.64
CA GLU A 222 -8.46 -10.18 -20.01
C GLU A 222 -9.16 -8.99 -20.69
#